data_AF-A0A4Q2ZEG2-F1
#
_entry.id   AF-A0A4Q2ZEG2-F1
#
_cell.length_a   1.000
_cell.length_b   1.000
_cell.length_c   1.000
_cell.angle_alpha   90.00
_cell.angle_beta   90.00
_cell.angle_gamma   90.00
#
_symmetry.space_group_name_H-M   'P 1'
#
loop_
_entity.id
_entity.type
_entity.pdbx_description
1 polymer ?
#
loop_
_entity_poly.entity_id
_entity_poly.type
_entity_poly.pdbx_seq_one_letter_code
_entity_poly.pdbx_strand_id
1 'polypeptide(L)'
;MEFTFTPIRVGILVVLLAGFWLLGGFEFPRGDFAYLQRAWTFSVLMFVLGSICATIVDHWVGNLDRSNLRWLYVLLGVLCIGGSFMYQSVLKSRMEIDAKALAVPEEGE
;
A
#
# COMPACT_ATOMS: atom_id res chain seq x y z
N MET A 1 -14.05 7.50 -17.78
CA MET A 1 -12.74 7.22 -17.17
C MET A 1 -11.76 7.03 -18.29
N GLU A 2 -10.66 7.78 -18.29
CA GLU A 2 -9.59 7.61 -19.26
C GLU A 2 -8.31 7.26 -18.51
N PHE A 3 -7.60 6.24 -18.99
CA PHE A 3 -6.30 5.88 -18.43
C PHE A 3 -5.22 6.53 -19.28
N THR A 4 -4.53 7.52 -18.71
CA THR A 4 -3.51 8.27 -19.42
C THR A 4 -2.13 7.70 -19.08
N PHE A 5 -1.59 6.87 -19.97
CA PHE A 5 -0.26 6.29 -19.82
C PHE A 5 0.80 7.16 -20.50
N THR A 6 1.18 8.27 -19.85
CA THR A 6 2.37 9.02 -20.30
C THR A 6 3.64 8.40 -19.72
N PRO A 7 4.78 8.45 -20.43
CA PRO A 7 6.05 7.90 -19.93
C PRO A 7 6.44 8.44 -18.55
N ILE A 8 6.13 9.72 -18.30
CA ILE A 8 6.36 10.38 -17.01
C ILE A 8 5.50 9.75 -15.90
N ARG A 9 4.21 9.51 -16.14
CA ARG A 9 3.31 8.91 -15.15
C ARG A 9 3.69 7.47 -14.83
N VAL A 10 4.07 6.71 -15.87
CA VAL A 10 4.60 5.35 -15.70
C VAL A 10 5.89 5.39 -14.90
N GLY A 11 6.79 6.34 -15.18
CA GLY A 11 8.00 6.56 -14.40
C GLY A 11 7.71 6.83 -12.92
N ILE A 12 6.75 7.70 -12.60
CA ILE A 12 6.35 7.97 -11.21
C ILE A 12 5.79 6.70 -10.54
N LEU A 13 4.95 5.93 -11.22
CA LEU A 13 4.44 4.67 -10.69
C LEU A 13 5.59 3.68 -10.37
N VAL A 14 6.55 3.54 -11.29
CA VAL A 14 7.72 2.68 -11.09
C VAL A 14 8.54 3.16 -9.90
N VAL A 15 8.76 4.47 -9.75
CA VAL A 15 9.49 5.04 -8.61
C VAL A 15 8.76 4.76 -7.29
N LEU A 16 7.43 4.87 -7.24
CA LEU A 16 6.66 4.55 -6.04
C LEU A 16 6.76 3.07 -5.66
N LEU A 17 6.61 2.17 -6.64
CA LEU A 17 6.73 0.72 -6.42
C LEU A 17 8.16 0.33 -6.00
N ALA A 18 9.18 0.93 -6.63
CA ALA A 18 10.58 0.71 -6.27
C ALA A 18 10.88 1.23 -4.85
N GLY A 19 10.37 2.40 -4.48
CA GLY A 19 10.49 2.94 -3.12
C GLY A 19 9.85 2.03 -2.07
N PHE A 20 8.66 1.49 -2.36
CA PHE A 20 7.99 0.53 -1.47
C PHE A 20 8.78 -0.77 -1.34
N TRP A 21 9.36 -1.26 -2.44
CA TRP A 21 10.22 -2.44 -2.41
C TRP A 21 11.49 -2.23 -1.58
N LEU A 22 12.16 -1.08 -1.74
CA LEU A 22 13.37 -0.73 -0.96
C LEU A 22 13.10 -0.61 0.55
N LEU A 23 11.88 -0.27 0.95
CA LEU A 23 11.47 -0.22 2.36
C LEU A 23 11.05 -1.59 2.94
N GLY A 24 11.22 -2.66 2.16
CA GLY A 24 10.81 -4.01 2.53
C GLY A 24 9.29 -4.21 2.44
N GLY A 25 8.60 -3.40 1.64
CA GLY A 25 7.14 -3.45 1.55
C GLY A 25 6.58 -4.76 1.00
N PHE A 26 7.38 -5.47 0.20
CA PHE A 26 7.02 -6.78 -0.35
C PHE A 26 7.59 -7.96 0.44
N GLU A 27 8.18 -7.73 1.62
CA GLU A 27 8.66 -8.82 2.48
C GLU A 27 7.48 -9.59 3.06
N PHE A 28 7.33 -10.85 2.66
CA PHE A 28 6.24 -11.69 3.12
C PHE A 28 6.42 -12.07 4.60
N PRO A 29 5.38 -11.95 5.45
CA PRO A 29 5.48 -12.31 6.85
C PRO A 29 5.78 -13.81 7.00
N ARG A 30 6.89 -14.13 7.66
CA ARG A 30 7.28 -15.52 7.95
C ARG A 30 6.52 -15.99 9.19
N GLY A 31 5.61 -16.94 9.01
CA GLY A 31 4.79 -17.54 10.07
C GLY A 31 3.44 -18.04 9.57
N ASP A 32 2.87 -19.04 10.25
CA ASP A 32 1.57 -19.67 9.90
C ASP A 32 0.35 -18.85 10.35
N PHE A 33 0.56 -17.62 10.82
CA PHE A 33 -0.51 -16.73 11.24
C PHE A 33 -1.25 -16.15 10.03
N ALA A 34 -2.35 -16.81 9.64
CA ALA A 34 -3.18 -16.40 8.51
C ALA A 34 -3.69 -14.93 8.60
N TYR A 35 -3.84 -14.37 9.81
CA TYR A 35 -4.24 -12.98 9.99
C TYR A 35 -3.13 -11.99 9.58
N LEU A 36 -1.85 -12.31 9.85
CA LEU A 36 -0.71 -11.49 9.41
C LEU A 36 -0.59 -11.50 7.88
N GLN A 37 -0.76 -12.65 7.25
CA GLN A 37 -0.70 -12.78 5.79
C GLN A 37 -1.82 -11.97 5.11
N ARG A 38 -3.04 -12.02 5.67
CA ARG A 38 -4.16 -11.18 5.20
C ARG A 38 -3.85 -9.70 5.37
N ALA A 39 -3.40 -9.27 6.54
CA ALA A 39 -3.05 -7.87 6.82
C ALA A 39 -1.94 -7.36 5.88
N TRP A 40 -0.91 -8.18 5.65
CA TRP A 40 0.14 -7.90 4.68
C TRP A 40 -0.43 -7.73 3.27
N THR A 41 -1.27 -8.67 2.82
CA THR A 41 -1.87 -8.64 1.48
C THR A 41 -2.70 -7.38 1.28
N PHE A 42 -3.53 -7.01 2.27
CA PHE A 42 -4.30 -5.76 2.25
C PHE A 42 -3.41 -4.53 2.17
N SER A 43 -2.29 -4.50 2.92
CA SER A 43 -1.35 -3.38 2.87
C SER A 43 -0.72 -3.23 1.48
N VAL A 44 -0.30 -4.33 0.85
CA VAL A 44 0.29 -4.32 -0.49
C VAL A 44 -0.74 -3.89 -1.53
N LEU A 45 -1.95 -4.44 -1.47
CA LEU A 45 -3.03 -4.07 -2.38
C LEU A 45 -3.40 -2.59 -2.24
N MET A 46 -3.50 -2.06 -1.01
CA MET A 46 -3.75 -0.62 -0.80
C MET A 46 -2.64 0.25 -1.38
N PHE A 47 -1.37 -0.15 -1.23
CA PHE A 47 -0.25 0.60 -1.79
C PHE A 47 -0.31 0.62 -3.32
N VAL A 48 -0.46 -0.55 -3.95
CA VAL A 48 -0.46 -0.68 -5.41
C VAL A 48 -1.66 0.06 -6.01
N LEU A 49 -2.85 -0.16 -5.46
CA LEU A 49 -4.07 0.48 -5.95
C LEU A 49 -4.02 2.00 -5.73
N GLY A 50 -3.52 2.43 -4.56
CA GLY A 50 -3.30 3.84 -4.26
C GLY A 50 -2.30 4.51 -5.22
N SER A 51 -1.21 3.82 -5.55
CA SER A 51 -0.19 4.29 -6.49
C SER A 51 -0.74 4.42 -7.91
N ILE A 52 -1.56 3.47 -8.37
CA ILE A 52 -2.22 3.55 -9.67
C ILE A 52 -3.21 4.72 -9.71
N CYS A 53 -4.04 4.87 -8.66
CA CYS A 53 -4.98 5.99 -8.53
C CYS A 53 -4.27 7.36 -8.54
N ALA A 54 -3.13 7.47 -7.86
CA ALA A 54 -2.38 8.72 -7.79
C ALA A 54 -1.69 9.12 -9.10
N THR A 55 -1.42 8.16 -10.00
CA THR A 55 -0.55 8.38 -11.16
C THR A 55 -1.28 8.32 -12.51
N ILE A 56 -2.11 7.30 -12.72
CA ILE A 56 -2.61 6.94 -14.06
C ILE A 56 -4.08 7.33 -14.26
N VAL A 57 -4.87 7.38 -13.18
CA VAL A 57 -6.31 7.60 -13.27
C VAL A 57 -6.62 9.07 -13.57
N ASP A 58 -7.12 9.34 -14.77
CA ASP A 58 -7.76 10.61 -15.11
C ASP A 58 -9.28 10.41 -15.21
N HIS A 59 -10.01 11.21 -14.44
CA HIS A 59 -11.47 11.18 -14.45
C HIS A 59 -12.02 12.57 -14.74
N TRP A 60 -12.62 12.71 -15.92
CA TRP A 60 -13.36 13.91 -16.32
C TRP A 60 -14.85 13.63 -16.21
N VAL A 61 -15.58 14.52 -15.52
CA VAL A 61 -17.05 14.45 -15.35
C VAL A 61 -17.66 15.77 -15.78
N GLY A 62 -18.82 15.70 -16.43
CA GLY A 62 -19.60 16.86 -16.89
C GLY A 62 -19.82 16.85 -18.40
N ASN A 63 -21.04 17.19 -18.83
CA ASN A 63 -21.44 17.26 -20.24
C ASN A 63 -21.31 18.68 -20.84
N LEU A 64 -21.39 19.72 -19.99
CA LEU A 64 -21.29 21.14 -20.37
C LEU A 64 -20.06 21.81 -19.76
N ASP A 65 -19.78 21.57 -18.48
CA ASP A 65 -18.56 22.02 -17.79
C ASP A 65 -17.72 20.81 -17.39
N ARG A 66 -16.62 20.57 -18.11
CA ARG A 66 -15.71 19.45 -17.80
C ARG A 66 -14.95 19.76 -16.51
N SER A 67 -15.33 19.10 -15.42
CA SER A 67 -14.61 19.14 -14.15
C SER A 67 -13.63 17.98 -14.05
N ASN A 68 -12.40 18.27 -13.63
CA ASN A 68 -11.35 17.28 -13.47
C ASN A 68 -11.36 16.70 -12.05
N LEU A 69 -11.83 15.45 -11.88
CA LEU A 69 -11.78 14.73 -10.61
C LEU A 69 -10.41 14.13 -10.30
N ARG A 70 -9.41 14.30 -11.15
CA ARG A 70 -8.06 13.76 -10.92
C ARG A 70 -7.52 14.10 -9.54
N TRP A 71 -7.70 15.33 -9.07
CA TRP A 71 -7.24 15.73 -7.73
C TRP A 71 -7.83 14.89 -6.60
N LEU A 72 -9.08 14.44 -6.74
CA LEU A 72 -9.71 13.54 -5.78
C LEU A 72 -9.04 12.16 -5.78
N TYR A 73 -8.75 11.60 -6.97
CA TYR A 73 -8.05 10.32 -7.09
C TYR A 73 -6.61 10.39 -6.61
N VAL A 74 -5.92 11.52 -6.84
CA VAL A 74 -4.58 11.77 -6.30
C VAL A 74 -4.63 11.80 -4.78
N LEU A 75 -5.56 12.54 -4.19
CA LEU A 75 -5.71 12.61 -2.74
C LEU A 75 -6.01 11.22 -2.15
N LEU A 76 -6.97 10.49 -2.74
CA LEU A 76 -7.32 9.14 -2.32
C LEU A 76 -6.13 8.19 -2.44
N GLY A 77 -5.37 8.27 -3.54
CA GLY A 77 -4.18 7.47 -3.76
C GLY A 77 -3.09 7.72 -2.72
N VAL A 78 -2.83 8.99 -2.38
CA VAL A 78 -1.89 9.37 -1.32
C VAL A 78 -2.34 8.85 0.04
N LEU A 79 -3.64 8.94 0.36
CA LEU A 79 -4.20 8.39 1.60
C LEU A 79 -4.04 6.86 1.67
N CYS A 80 -4.29 6.15 0.57
CA CYS A 80 -4.09 4.70 0.51
C CYS A 80 -2.61 4.30 0.67
N ILE A 81 -1.70 5.05 0.06
CA ILE A 81 -0.25 4.85 0.22
C ILE A 81 0.16 5.08 1.68
N GLY A 82 -0.24 6.20 2.28
CA GLY A 82 0.05 6.50 3.69
C GLY A 82 -0.54 5.45 4.64
N GLY A 83 -1.78 5.04 4.40
CA GLY A 83 -2.46 3.98 5.15
C GLY A 83 -1.72 2.64 5.04
N SER A 84 -1.21 2.28 3.86
CA SER A 84 -0.40 1.08 3.68
C SER A 84 0.88 1.12 4.53
N PHE A 85 1.61 2.24 4.53
CA PHE A 85 2.80 2.39 5.37
C PHE A 85 2.51 2.27 6.87
N MET A 86 1.40 2.86 7.32
CA MET A 86 0.94 2.70 8.71
C MET A 86 0.58 1.24 9.02
N TYR A 87 -0.08 0.54 8.10
CA TYR A 87 -0.43 -0.86 8.29
C TYR A 87 0.81 -1.76 8.35
N GLN A 88 1.81 -1.46 7.52
CA GLN A 88 3.09 -2.15 7.51
C GLN A 88 3.90 -1.95 8.79
N SER A 89 3.94 -0.73 9.33
CA SER A 89 4.64 -0.47 10.59
C SER A 89 4.01 -1.25 11.74
N VAL A 90 2.67 -1.26 11.81
CA VAL A 90 1.93 -2.05 12.80
C VAL A 90 2.19 -3.55 12.61
N LEU A 91 2.17 -4.05 11.38
CA LEU A 91 2.43 -5.46 11.10
C LEU A 91 3.83 -5.89 11.55
N LYS A 92 4.86 -5.09 11.24
CA LYS A 92 6.24 -5.34 11.68
C LYS A 92 6.34 -5.39 13.20
N SER A 93 5.72 -4.43 13.91
CA SER A 93 5.69 -4.47 15.39
C SER A 93 4.96 -5.68 15.95
N ARG A 94 3.88 -6.15 15.31
CA ARG A 94 3.17 -7.38 15.75
C ARG A 94 4.02 -8.63 15.54
N MET A 95 4.71 -8.72 14.41
CA MET A 95 5.64 -9.83 14.14
C MET A 95 6.74 -9.93 15.19
N GLU A 96 7.32 -8.81 15.61
CA GLU A 96 8.35 -8.78 16.66
C GLU A 96 7.82 -9.27 18.01
N ILE A 97 6.59 -8.89 18.38
CA ILE A 97 5.94 -9.33 19.63
C ILE A 97 5.67 -10.84 19.58
N ASP A 98 5.06 -11.32 18.50
CA ASP A 98 4.70 -12.74 18.35
C ASP A 98 5.97 -13.62 18.30
N ALA A 99 7.02 -13.17 17.61
CA ALA A 99 8.31 -13.85 17.59
C ALA A 99 8.97 -13.92 18.97
N LYS A 100 8.86 -12.85 19.78
CA LYS A 100 9.37 -12.83 21.14
C LYS A 100 8.57 -13.76 22.06
N ALA A 101 7.25 -13.80 21.93
CA ALA A 101 6.39 -14.69 22.71
C ALA A 101 6.71 -16.17 22.46
N LEU A 102 6.98 -16.55 21.20
CA LEU A 102 7.39 -17.92 20.84
C LEU A 102 8.81 -18.27 21.33
N ALA A 103 9.66 -17.28 21.57
CA ALA A 103 11.03 -17.48 22.04
C ALA A 103 11.15 -17.56 23.57
N VAL A 104 10.09 -17.25 24.32
CA VAL A 104 10.07 -17.44 25.79
C VAL A 104 9.63 -18.89 26.06
N PRO A 105 10.53 -19.77 26.52
CA PRO A 105 10.13 -21.09 26.99
C PRO A 105 9.26 -20.91 28.23
N GLU A 106 8.23 -21.73 28.38
CA GLU A 106 7.43 -21.81 29.60
C GLU A 106 8.31 -22.29 30.77
N GLU A 107 9.08 -21.38 31.37
CA GLU A 107 9.64 -21.54 32.71
C GLU A 107 8.77 -20.72 33.66
N GLY A 108 7.86 -21.41 34.35
CA GLY A 108 7.05 -20.84 35.40
C GLY A 108 5.82 -21.67 35.72
N GLU A 109 6.05 -22.84 36.34
CA GLU A 109 5.08 -23.56 37.19
C GLU A 109 4.38 -22.62 38.20
#